data_AF-A0A0N0N7X1-F1
#
_entry.id   AF-A0A0N0N7X1-F1
#
_cell.length_a   1.000
_cell.length_b   1.000
_cell.length_c   1.000
_cell.angle_alpha   90.00
_cell.angle_beta   90.00
_cell.angle_gamma   90.00
#
_symmetry.space_group_name_H-M   'P 1'
#
loop_
_entity.id
_entity.type
_entity.pdbx_description
1 polymer ?
#
loop_
_entity_poly.entity_id
_entity_poly.type
_entity_poly.pdbx_seq_one_letter_code
_entity_poly.pdbx_strand_id
1 'polypeptide(L)'
;MWLAGVRHVALDQHCLRSFGQPDRPRLDISRRHQTIELPDHNPPLAWYVCALPNPWKWSDNAHLAFEAAPGEQWEGNALVPGLYVRLDNARPITGWGEHNIPESEPRRKAYRFRTCRNYQFAWWLRTERNAPDAPPEYTPPKRPGQGEQMSLM
;
A
#
# COMPACT_ATOMS: atom_id res chain seq x y z
N MET A 1 -6.05 -13.42 -3.62
CA MET A 1 -5.94 -12.37 -2.58
C MET A 1 -4.48 -12.10 -2.29
N TRP A 2 -4.12 -10.84 -2.00
CA TRP A 2 -2.79 -10.44 -1.54
C TRP A 2 -2.87 -9.21 -0.64
N LEU A 3 -1.82 -8.99 0.15
CA LEU A 3 -1.58 -7.82 1.00
C LEU A 3 -0.26 -7.17 0.57
N ALA A 4 -0.24 -5.84 0.51
CA ALA A 4 0.92 -5.06 0.08
C ALA A 4 1.21 -3.93 1.07
N GLY A 5 2.44 -3.83 1.56
CA GLY A 5 2.95 -2.68 2.29
C GLY A 5 3.61 -1.71 1.32
N VAL A 6 2.99 -0.54 1.09
CA VAL A 6 3.40 0.41 0.06
C VAL A 6 4.43 1.39 0.62
N ARG A 7 5.61 1.44 0.01
CA ARG A 7 6.72 2.36 0.40
C ARG A 7 6.95 3.48 -0.59
N HIS A 8 6.63 3.23 -1.85
CA HIS A 8 6.75 4.15 -2.98
C HIS A 8 5.71 3.74 -4.04
N VAL A 9 5.56 4.56 -5.07
CA VAL A 9 4.60 4.32 -6.16
C VAL A 9 5.30 4.36 -7.50
N ALA A 10 4.77 3.61 -8.47
CA ALA A 10 5.23 3.61 -9.86
C ALA A 10 4.04 3.96 -10.75
N LEU A 11 3.82 5.26 -11.00
CA LEU A 11 2.60 5.78 -11.63
C LEU A 11 2.56 5.59 -13.16
N ASP A 12 3.62 5.03 -13.74
CA ASP A 12 3.65 4.50 -15.10
C ASP A 12 3.05 3.08 -15.20
N GLN A 13 2.88 2.39 -14.07
CA GLN A 13 2.33 1.04 -13.93
C GLN A 13 0.91 1.06 -13.33
N HIS A 14 0.19 -0.06 -13.44
CA HIS A 14 -1.12 -0.27 -12.80
C HIS A 14 -1.19 -1.61 -12.06
N CYS A 15 -2.32 -1.88 -11.41
CA CYS A 15 -2.53 -3.04 -10.54
C CYS A 15 -1.47 -3.08 -9.42
N LEU A 16 -0.98 -4.26 -9.01
CA LEU A 16 0.01 -4.35 -7.92
C LEU A 16 1.30 -3.58 -8.23
N ARG A 17 1.66 -3.45 -9.51
CA ARG A 17 2.89 -2.79 -9.94
C ARG A 17 2.87 -1.27 -9.70
N SER A 18 1.70 -0.65 -9.52
CA SER A 18 1.64 0.78 -9.17
C SER A 18 2.17 1.07 -7.76
N PHE A 19 2.38 0.03 -6.95
CA PHE A 19 3.02 0.13 -5.62
C PHE A 19 4.54 -0.14 -5.68
N GLY A 20 5.13 -0.14 -6.89
CA GLY A 20 6.56 -0.34 -7.11
C GLY A 20 7.04 -1.72 -6.61
N GLN A 21 7.86 -1.71 -5.56
CA GLN A 21 8.31 -2.90 -4.83
C GLN A 21 7.69 -2.92 -3.43
N PRO A 22 6.41 -3.30 -3.29
CA PRO A 22 5.76 -3.33 -1.98
C PRO A 22 6.28 -4.49 -1.12
N ASP A 23 6.18 -4.34 0.19
CA ASP A 23 6.31 -5.45 1.13
C ASP A 23 5.16 -6.44 0.87
N ARG A 24 5.44 -7.74 0.86
CA ARG A 24 4.44 -8.78 0.52
C ARG A 24 4.40 -9.88 1.56
N PRO A 25 3.75 -9.66 2.71
CA PRO A 25 3.47 -10.72 3.67
C PRO A 25 2.74 -11.88 2.99
N ARG A 26 3.09 -13.10 3.37
CA ARG A 26 2.45 -14.29 2.84
C ARG A 26 1.05 -14.43 3.44
N LEU A 27 0.04 -14.54 2.59
CA LEU A 27 -1.32 -14.90 2.97
C LEU A 27 -1.59 -16.37 2.60
N ASP A 28 -2.25 -17.09 3.48
CA ASP A 28 -2.77 -18.43 3.19
C ASP A 28 -4.16 -18.31 2.58
N ILE A 29 -4.24 -18.35 1.25
CA ILE A 29 -5.50 -18.20 0.52
C ILE A 29 -6.47 -19.38 0.71
N SER A 30 -6.01 -20.49 1.30
CA SER A 30 -6.87 -21.64 1.61
C SER A 30 -7.63 -21.46 2.93
N ARG A 31 -7.18 -20.55 3.79
CA ARG A 31 -7.80 -20.28 5.09
C ARG A 31 -8.92 -19.25 4.97
N ARG A 32 -10.07 -19.60 5.54
CA ARG A 32 -11.22 -18.69 5.67
C ARG A 32 -10.96 -17.55 6.65
N HIS A 33 -10.21 -17.82 7.73
CA HIS A 33 -9.83 -16.83 8.73
C HIS A 33 -8.32 -16.94 8.99
N GLN A 34 -7.64 -15.81 9.07
CA GLN A 34 -6.22 -15.74 9.41
C GLN A 34 -5.89 -14.38 10.02
N THR A 35 -4.96 -14.39 10.97
CA THR A 35 -4.36 -13.18 11.53
C THR A 35 -2.97 -13.02 10.93
N ILE A 36 -2.64 -11.80 10.53
CA ILE A 36 -1.34 -11.45 9.97
C ILE A 36 -0.76 -10.34 10.83
N GLU A 37 0.37 -10.62 11.47
CA GLU A 37 1.15 -9.60 12.18
C GLU A 37 1.94 -8.79 11.16
N LEU A 38 1.87 -7.46 11.28
CA LEU A 38 2.55 -6.53 10.38
C LEU A 38 3.77 -5.93 11.10
N PRO A 39 4.87 -5.66 10.38
CA PRO A 39 6.05 -5.06 10.99
C PRO A 39 5.75 -3.68 11.57
N ASP A 40 6.21 -3.46 12.80
CA ASP A 40 6.15 -2.21 13.56
C ASP A 40 7.38 -1.32 13.32
N HIS A 41 8.54 -1.93 13.10
CA HIS A 41 9.78 -1.24 12.77
C HIS A 41 9.83 -0.88 11.28
N ASN A 42 10.05 0.40 10.97
CA ASN A 42 10.07 0.94 9.60
C ASN A 42 8.80 0.59 8.79
N PRO A 43 7.61 1.00 9.27
CA PRO A 43 6.35 0.63 8.63
C PRO A 43 6.22 1.25 7.23
N PRO A 44 5.48 0.61 6.31
CA PRO A 44 5.15 1.22 5.03
C PRO A 44 4.27 2.48 5.21
N LEU A 45 4.15 3.28 4.15
CA LEU A 45 3.26 4.46 4.14
C LEU A 45 1.80 4.08 4.34
N ALA A 46 1.41 2.93 3.77
CA ALA A 46 0.10 2.34 3.93
C ALA A 46 0.16 0.85 3.63
N TRP A 47 -0.84 0.13 4.11
CA TRP A 47 -1.12 -1.24 3.71
C TRP A 47 -2.33 -1.28 2.76
N TYR A 48 -2.31 -2.22 1.84
CA TYR A 48 -3.38 -2.41 0.86
C TYR A 48 -3.70 -3.88 0.65
N VAL A 49 -4.95 -4.26 0.86
CA VAL A 49 -5.49 -5.60 0.56
C VAL A 49 -6.27 -5.55 -0.74
N CYS A 50 -6.08 -6.59 -1.55
CA CYS A 50 -6.85 -6.83 -2.76
C CYS A 50 -7.24 -8.31 -2.86
N ALA A 51 -8.54 -8.56 -2.96
CA ALA A 51 -9.10 -9.89 -3.05
C ALA A 51 -10.08 -9.97 -4.22
N LEU A 52 -9.53 -10.31 -5.38
CA LEU A 52 -10.30 -10.65 -6.57
C LEU A 52 -10.79 -12.11 -6.45
N PRO A 53 -12.11 -12.38 -6.49
CA PRO A 53 -12.63 -13.73 -6.39
C PRO A 53 -12.31 -14.59 -7.63
N ASN A 54 -12.43 -15.91 -7.47
CA ASN A 54 -12.33 -16.89 -8.55
C ASN A 54 -13.72 -17.54 -8.77
N PRO A 55 -14.30 -17.53 -9.98
CA PRO A 55 -13.77 -16.96 -11.23
C PRO A 55 -13.67 -15.43 -11.18
N TRP A 56 -12.78 -14.86 -12.01
CA TRP A 56 -12.47 -13.43 -12.01
C TRP A 56 -13.69 -12.56 -12.29
N LYS A 57 -14.25 -11.95 -11.24
CA LYS A 57 -15.32 -10.95 -11.32
C LYS A 57 -14.86 -9.63 -10.71
N TRP A 58 -14.48 -8.70 -11.57
CA TRP A 58 -13.88 -7.42 -11.17
C TRP A 58 -14.78 -6.54 -10.30
N SER A 59 -16.10 -6.60 -10.50
CA SER A 59 -17.08 -5.89 -9.65
C SER A 59 -17.08 -6.37 -8.20
N ASP A 60 -16.57 -7.58 -7.97
CA ASP A 60 -16.56 -8.24 -6.67
C ASP A 60 -15.15 -8.19 -6.03
N ASN A 61 -14.23 -7.40 -6.61
CA ASN A 61 -12.87 -7.26 -6.14
C ASN A 61 -12.81 -6.42 -4.87
N ALA A 62 -12.63 -7.07 -3.73
CA ALA A 62 -12.51 -6.39 -2.44
C ALA A 62 -11.18 -5.66 -2.34
N HIS A 63 -11.25 -4.39 -1.93
CA HIS A 63 -10.11 -3.52 -1.72
C HIS A 63 -10.19 -2.85 -0.34
N LEU A 64 -9.09 -2.83 0.38
CA LEU A 64 -8.98 -2.12 1.65
C LEU A 64 -7.60 -1.49 1.76
N ALA A 65 -7.55 -0.17 1.87
CA ALA A 65 -6.36 0.56 2.26
C ALA A 65 -6.44 0.88 3.75
N PHE A 66 -5.32 0.82 4.46
CA PHE A 66 -5.26 1.16 5.88
C PHE A 66 -3.87 1.63 6.28
N GLU A 67 -3.78 2.33 7.41
CA GLU A 67 -2.53 2.84 7.99
C GLU A 67 -2.43 2.45 9.46
N ALA A 68 -1.21 2.48 9.99
CA ALA A 68 -0.97 2.33 11.42
C ALA A 68 -1.64 3.47 12.19
N ALA A 69 -2.37 3.11 13.24
CA ALA A 69 -3.04 4.03 14.15
C ALA A 69 -3.06 3.38 15.54
N PRO A 70 -1.98 3.53 16.33
CA PRO A 70 -1.87 2.90 17.64
C PRO A 70 -3.06 3.22 18.55
N GLY A 71 -3.63 2.19 19.17
CA GLY A 71 -4.82 2.31 20.02
C GLY A 71 -6.15 2.36 19.29
N GLU A 72 -6.17 2.47 17.95
CA GLU A 72 -7.40 2.35 17.17
C GLU A 72 -7.71 0.89 16.82
N GLN A 73 -8.99 0.57 16.82
CA GLN A 73 -9.51 -0.70 16.35
C GLN A 73 -10.61 -0.43 15.33
N TRP A 74 -10.63 -1.23 14.28
CA TRP A 74 -11.67 -1.16 13.27
C TRP A 74 -12.07 -2.56 12.82
N GLU A 75 -13.35 -2.75 12.55
CA GLU A 75 -13.89 -4.00 12.04
C GLU A 75 -14.97 -3.73 11.01
N GLY A 76 -14.92 -4.42 9.87
CA GLY A 76 -15.89 -4.22 8.83
C GLY A 76 -15.53 -4.89 7.51
N ASN A 77 -16.35 -4.62 6.51
CA ASN A 77 -16.09 -5.08 5.15
C ASN A 77 -15.07 -4.17 4.46
N ALA A 78 -14.24 -4.75 3.61
CA ALA A 78 -13.52 -4.01 2.57
C ALA A 78 -14.51 -3.24 1.66
N LEU A 79 -13.99 -2.36 0.78
CA LEU A 79 -14.81 -1.52 -0.11
C LEU A 79 -15.85 -2.30 -0.92
N VAL A 80 -15.57 -3.57 -1.24
CA VAL A 80 -16.55 -4.48 -1.81
C VAL A 80 -16.84 -5.58 -0.77
N PRO A 81 -18.12 -5.84 -0.46
CA PRO A 81 -18.51 -6.90 0.46
C PRO A 81 -17.96 -8.28 0.06
N GLY A 82 -17.67 -9.13 1.05
CA GLY A 82 -17.15 -10.48 0.84
C GLY A 82 -15.76 -10.72 1.43
N LEU A 83 -15.07 -9.66 1.85
CA LEU A 83 -13.89 -9.73 2.69
C LEU A 83 -14.12 -8.90 3.96
N TYR A 84 -14.27 -9.62 5.08
CA TYR A 84 -14.35 -9.01 6.40
C TYR A 84 -12.95 -8.91 7.01
N VAL A 85 -12.61 -7.76 7.56
CA VAL A 85 -11.30 -7.45 8.11
C VAL A 85 -11.45 -6.82 9.48
N ARG A 86 -10.65 -7.31 10.43
CA ARG A 86 -10.40 -6.65 11.70
C ARG A 86 -8.99 -6.06 11.68
N LEU A 87 -8.89 -4.79 12.06
CA LEU A 87 -7.65 -4.05 12.18
C LEU A 87 -7.44 -3.71 13.65
N ASP A 88 -6.30 -4.14 14.19
CA ASP A 88 -5.84 -3.82 15.54
C ASP A 88 -4.63 -2.87 15.42
N ASN A 89 -4.65 -1.74 16.14
CA ASN A 89 -3.66 -0.65 16.00
C ASN A 89 -3.56 -0.05 14.59
N ALA A 90 -4.66 -0.07 13.86
CA ALA A 90 -4.74 0.41 12.49
C ALA A 90 -6.16 0.86 12.15
N ARG A 91 -6.26 1.73 11.15
CA ARG A 91 -7.54 2.27 10.69
C ARG A 91 -7.63 2.32 9.17
N PRO A 92 -8.82 2.20 8.57
CA PRO A 92 -9.00 2.28 7.14
C PRO A 92 -8.65 3.68 6.60
N ILE A 93 -8.08 3.72 5.40
CA ILE A 93 -7.94 4.93 4.61
C ILE A 93 -9.11 5.01 3.64
N THR A 94 -9.88 6.09 3.74
CA THR A 94 -11.07 6.35 2.92
C THR A 94 -10.88 7.56 2.00
N GLY A 95 -11.87 7.87 1.17
CA GLY A 95 -11.86 9.08 0.33
C GLY A 95 -11.01 9.00 -0.93
N TRP A 96 -10.52 7.80 -1.30
CA TRP A 96 -9.73 7.58 -2.50
C TRP A 96 -10.53 6.92 -3.63
N GLY A 97 -10.21 7.28 -4.87
CA GLY A 97 -10.90 6.80 -6.06
C GLY A 97 -10.39 7.40 -7.37
N GLU A 98 -11.20 7.31 -8.43
CA GLU A 98 -10.84 7.82 -9.76
C GLU A 98 -10.51 9.32 -9.75
N HIS A 99 -11.15 10.08 -8.87
CA HIS A 99 -10.92 11.52 -8.71
C HIS A 99 -9.48 11.87 -8.28
N ASN A 100 -8.73 10.93 -7.71
CA ASN A 100 -7.32 11.15 -7.36
C ASN A 100 -6.37 11.13 -8.56
N ILE A 101 -6.78 10.56 -9.70
CA ILE A 101 -5.95 10.56 -10.91
C ILE A 101 -6.01 11.97 -11.53
N PRO A 102 -4.92 12.75 -11.67
CA PRO A 102 -4.99 14.11 -12.22
C PRO A 102 -5.54 14.15 -13.64
N GLU A 103 -6.26 15.21 -14.01
CA GLU A 103 -6.79 15.37 -15.38
C GLU A 103 -5.69 15.40 -16.44
N SER A 104 -4.51 15.88 -16.06
CA SER A 104 -3.31 15.93 -16.89
C SER A 104 -2.60 14.59 -17.05
N GLU A 105 -2.92 13.55 -16.26
CA GLU A 105 -2.27 12.24 -16.37
C GLU A 105 -2.68 11.58 -17.70
N PRO A 106 -1.74 11.33 -18.64
CA PRO A 106 -2.06 10.81 -19.96
C PRO A 106 -2.83 9.48 -19.93
N ARG A 107 -2.57 8.65 -18.91
CA ARG A 107 -3.21 7.34 -18.75
C ARG A 107 -4.60 7.42 -18.14
N ARG A 108 -5.06 8.59 -17.66
CA ARG A 108 -6.41 8.75 -17.09
C ARG A 108 -7.52 8.35 -18.05
N LYS A 109 -7.33 8.53 -19.35
CA LYS A 109 -8.29 8.13 -20.39
C LYS A 109 -8.25 6.63 -20.71
N ALA A 110 -7.16 5.95 -20.37
CA ALA A 110 -7.03 4.52 -20.61
C ALA A 110 -7.83 3.73 -19.58
N TYR A 111 -8.86 3.00 -20.02
CA TYR A 111 -9.78 2.25 -19.15
C TYR A 111 -9.05 1.43 -18.07
N ARG A 112 -8.01 0.68 -18.46
CA ARG A 112 -7.21 -0.17 -17.57
C ARG A 112 -6.53 0.57 -16.41
N PHE A 113 -6.20 1.85 -16.59
CA PHE A 113 -5.61 2.70 -15.56
C PHE A 113 -6.72 3.41 -14.78
N ARG A 114 -7.67 4.02 -15.49
CA ARG A 114 -8.79 4.75 -14.92
C ARG A 114 -9.56 3.95 -13.87
N THR A 115 -9.88 2.69 -14.17
CA THR A 115 -10.70 1.84 -13.28
C THR A 115 -9.88 1.02 -12.28
N CYS A 116 -8.56 1.07 -12.36
CA CYS A 116 -7.71 0.28 -11.48
C CYS A 116 -7.67 0.89 -10.07
N ARG A 117 -8.33 0.25 -9.10
CA ARG A 117 -8.36 0.71 -7.70
C ARG A 117 -6.97 0.85 -7.08
N ASN A 118 -6.02 -0.03 -7.41
CA ASN A 118 -4.64 0.11 -6.98
C ASN A 118 -3.98 1.39 -7.52
N TYR A 119 -4.25 1.71 -8.79
CA TYR A 119 -3.70 2.89 -9.44
C TYR A 119 -4.32 4.17 -8.88
N GLN A 120 -5.64 4.17 -8.65
CA GLN A 120 -6.36 5.22 -7.95
C GLN A 120 -5.78 5.47 -6.55
N PHE A 121 -5.51 4.40 -5.80
CA PHE A 121 -4.89 4.51 -4.47
C PHE A 121 -3.42 4.96 -4.53
N ALA A 122 -2.66 4.52 -5.53
CA ALA A 122 -1.28 4.99 -5.74
C ALA A 122 -1.24 6.50 -6.02
N TRP A 123 -2.20 7.02 -6.79
CA TRP A 123 -2.36 8.47 -6.96
C TRP A 123 -2.74 9.18 -5.67
N TRP A 124 -3.66 8.62 -4.87
CA TRP A 124 -3.96 9.16 -3.54
C TRP A 124 -2.72 9.21 -2.63
N LEU A 125 -1.90 8.15 -2.63
CA LEU A 125 -0.63 8.13 -1.89
C LEU A 125 0.35 9.22 -2.37
N ARG A 126 0.41 9.45 -3.69
CA ARG A 126 1.22 10.54 -4.24
C ARG A 126 0.71 11.90 -3.77
N THR A 127 -0.59 12.18 -3.84
CA THR A 127 -1.13 13.52 -3.55
C THR A 127 -1.23 13.81 -2.06
N GLU A 128 -1.69 12.85 -1.26
CA GLU A 128 -2.00 13.07 0.17
C GLU A 128 -0.85 12.69 1.10
N ARG A 129 0.07 11.83 0.65
CA ARG A 129 1.18 11.31 1.48
C ARG A 129 2.55 11.58 0.89
N ASN A 130 2.65 12.31 -0.21
CA ASN A 130 3.91 12.59 -0.92
C ASN A 130 4.71 11.30 -1.19
N ALA A 131 4.03 10.20 -1.52
CA ALA A 131 4.69 8.92 -1.72
C ALA A 131 5.75 9.03 -2.85
N PRO A 132 7.00 8.62 -2.62
CA PRO A 132 8.09 8.78 -3.58
C PRO A 132 7.89 7.91 -4.82
N ASP A 133 8.59 8.25 -5.92
CA ASP A 133 8.61 7.46 -7.17
C ASP A 133 9.51 6.22 -7.10
N ALA A 134 10.40 6.16 -6.11
CA ALA A 134 11.38 5.11 -5.92
C ALA A 134 11.51 4.79 -4.43
N PRO A 135 12.04 3.61 -4.06
CA PRO A 135 12.39 3.35 -2.67
C PRO A 135 13.34 4.44 -2.17
N PRO A 136 13.23 4.88 -0.90
CA PRO A 136 14.25 5.74 -0.31
C PRO A 136 15.61 5.03 -0.41
N GLU A 137 16.67 5.77 -0.76
CA GLU A 137 18.03 5.23 -0.73
C GLU A 137 18.29 4.61 0.64
N TYR A 138 18.74 3.35 0.64
CA TYR A 138 19.13 2.70 1.88
C TYR A 138 20.36 3.42 2.45
N THR A 139 20.16 4.19 3.51
CA THR A 139 21.26 4.71 4.32
C THR A 139 21.64 3.62 5.33
N PRO A 140 22.76 2.91 5.16
CA PRO A 140 23.19 1.96 6.18
C PRO A 140 23.34 2.66 7.53
N PRO A 141 22.98 1.99 8.65
CA PRO A 141 23.17 2.58 9.97
C PRO A 141 24.65 2.93 10.14
N LYS A 142 24.93 4.21 10.50
CA LYS A 142 26.28 4.63 10.89
C LYS A 142 26.69 3.76 12.07
N ARG A 143 27.72 2.91 11.86
CA ARG A 143 28.32 2.15 12.96
C ARG A 143 28.79 3.15 14.02
N PRO A 144 28.40 3.02 15.28
CA PRO A 144 29.00 3.81 16.35
C PRO A 144 30.50 3.46 16.39
N GLY A 145 31.39 4.44 16.14
CA GLY A 145 32.83 4.27 16.37
C GLY A 145 33.79 4.50 15.21
N GLN A 146 33.37 4.95 14.02
CA GLN A 146 34.32 5.57 13.06
C GLN A 146 34.40 7.07 13.34
N GLY A 147 35.14 7.39 14.41
CA GLY A 147 35.54 8.74 14.74
C GLY A 147 36.45 9.33 13.66
N GLU A 148 36.35 10.64 13.53
CA GLU A 148 37.21 11.53 12.75
C GLU A 148 38.68 11.11 12.85
N GLN A 149 39.31 10.83 11.72
CA GLN A 149 40.76 10.93 11.63
C GLN A 149 41.12 12.41 11.79
N MET A 150 41.52 12.79 12.99
CA MET A 150 42.24 14.03 13.25
C MET A 150 43.52 14.02 12.41
N SER A 151 43.54 14.87 11.38
CA SER A 151 44.76 15.19 10.64
C SER A 151 45.63 16.07 11.53
N LEU A 152 46.62 15.48 12.18
CA LEU A 152 47.73 16.20 12.79
C LEU A 152 48.74 16.53 11.69
N MET A 153 48.84 17.81 11.34
CA MET A 153 50.05 18.42 10.78
C MET A 153 50.87 19.01 11.92
#